data_AF-A0A3D2DJG4-F1
#
_entry.id   AF-A0A3D2DJG4-F1
#
_cell.length_a   1.000
_cell.length_b   1.000
_cell.length_c   1.000
_cell.angle_alpha   90.00
_cell.angle_beta   90.00
_cell.angle_gamma   90.00
#
_symmetry.space_group_name_H-M   'P 1'
#
loop_
_entity.id
_entity.type
_entity.pdbx_description
1 polymer ?
#
loop_
_entity_poly.entity_id
_entity_poly.type
_entity_poly.pdbx_seq_one_letter_code
_entity_poly.pdbx_strand_id
1 'polypeptide(L)'
;YVKPMARLTALMQLPLTYVFTHDSIGVGEDGPTHEPIEQLAAFRSLPGFTVFRPCDRTETAAAWMYAVENECGPTGLVLTRQNLPQMEGSSKDALKGGYVIADSQKEVPDAIIIASGSEVSLAVNAKEELKKDGIDVRVVSMP
;
A
#
# COMPACT_ATOMS: atom_id res chain seq x y z
N TYR A 1 -8.46 -18.60 -1.17
CA TYR A 1 -8.58 -19.59 -2.27
C TYR A 1 -7.34 -19.65 -3.16
N VAL A 2 -6.87 -18.55 -3.76
CA VAL A 2 -5.83 -18.59 -4.80
C VAL A 2 -4.37 -18.73 -4.29
N LYS A 3 -4.14 -18.80 -2.97
CA LYS A 3 -2.81 -18.79 -2.37
C LYS A 3 -1.85 -19.88 -2.90
N PRO A 4 -2.26 -21.16 -3.09
CA PRO A 4 -1.37 -22.17 -3.67
C PRO A 4 -0.93 -21.83 -5.10
N MET A 5 -1.81 -21.24 -5.91
CA MET A 5 -1.49 -20.80 -7.27
C MET A 5 -0.53 -19.61 -7.24
N ALA A 6 -0.78 -18.61 -6.40
CA ALA A 6 0.16 -17.50 -6.17
C ALA A 6 1.56 -17.97 -5.78
N ARG A 7 1.65 -19.01 -4.93
CA ARG A 7 2.92 -19.63 -4.57
C ARG A 7 3.62 -20.29 -5.76
N LEU A 8 2.88 -21.01 -6.60
CA LEU A 8 3.46 -21.65 -7.79
C LEU A 8 3.92 -20.61 -8.80
N THR A 9 3.13 -19.55 -9.03
CA THR A 9 3.49 -18.43 -9.90
C THR A 9 4.80 -17.77 -9.46
N ALA A 10 4.97 -17.54 -8.15
CA ALA A 10 6.21 -17.00 -7.58
C ALA A 10 7.39 -17.95 -7.76
N LEU A 11 7.19 -19.26 -7.49
CA LEU A 11 8.25 -20.26 -7.63
C LEU A 11 8.72 -20.44 -9.08
N MET A 12 7.80 -20.33 -10.04
CA MET A 12 8.06 -20.42 -11.47
C MET A 12 8.50 -19.08 -12.08
N GLN A 13 8.58 -18.01 -11.29
CA GLN A 13 8.93 -16.65 -11.73
C GLN A 13 8.03 -16.13 -12.86
N LEU A 14 6.74 -16.49 -12.83
CA LEU A 14 5.80 -16.07 -13.87
C LEU A 14 5.31 -14.64 -13.59
N PRO A 15 5.32 -13.74 -14.60
CA PRO A 15 4.93 -12.34 -14.47
C PRO A 15 3.41 -12.17 -14.46
N LEU A 16 2.72 -12.81 -13.52
CA LEU A 16 1.26 -12.71 -13.40
C LEU A 16 0.87 -11.55 -12.48
N THR A 17 -0.06 -10.73 -12.94
CA THR A 17 -0.67 -9.68 -12.11
C THR A 17 -1.94 -10.18 -11.46
N TYR A 18 -2.00 -10.12 -10.13
CA TYR A 18 -3.20 -10.39 -9.35
C TYR A 18 -3.86 -9.07 -8.96
N VAL A 19 -5.14 -8.91 -9.31
CA VAL A 19 -5.94 -7.73 -8.93
C VAL A 19 -6.89 -8.14 -7.81
N PHE A 20 -6.61 -7.68 -6.58
CA PHE A 20 -7.36 -7.97 -5.38
C PHE A 20 -8.08 -6.69 -4.90
N THR A 21 -9.35 -6.53 -5.25
CA THR A 21 -10.17 -5.42 -4.71
C THR A 21 -10.75 -5.78 -3.35
N HIS A 22 -11.42 -4.83 -2.69
CA HIS A 22 -12.10 -5.04 -1.40
C HIS A 22 -11.10 -5.46 -0.30
N ASP A 23 -10.08 -4.64 -0.12
CA ASP A 23 -8.85 -4.99 0.60
C ASP A 23 -8.91 -4.98 2.14
N SER A 24 -10.02 -4.54 2.74
CA SER A 24 -10.07 -4.23 4.17
C SER A 24 -11.50 -4.28 4.72
N ILE A 25 -11.66 -3.93 6.00
CA ILE A 25 -12.97 -3.66 6.61
C ILE A 25 -13.78 -2.55 5.90
N GLY A 26 -13.17 -1.78 4.99
CA GLY A 26 -13.85 -0.84 4.11
C GLY A 26 -14.90 -1.47 3.18
N VAL A 27 -14.99 -2.80 3.15
CA VAL A 27 -16.07 -3.55 2.50
C VAL A 27 -17.43 -3.22 3.13
N GLY A 28 -17.55 -3.14 4.45
CA GLY A 28 -18.82 -2.83 5.12
C GLY A 28 -19.72 -4.05 5.34
N GLU A 29 -20.95 -4.01 4.84
CA GLU A 29 -22.04 -4.87 5.29
C GLU A 29 -21.90 -6.37 4.93
N ASP A 30 -21.01 -6.71 3.99
CA ASP A 30 -20.73 -8.11 3.65
C ASP A 30 -20.02 -8.87 4.78
N GLY A 31 -19.46 -8.14 5.76
CA GLY A 31 -19.02 -8.65 7.05
C GLY A 31 -17.76 -9.52 7.03
N PRO A 32 -17.44 -10.18 8.16
CA PRO A 32 -16.10 -10.71 8.44
C PRO A 32 -15.64 -11.84 7.51
N THR A 33 -16.55 -12.47 6.77
CA THR A 33 -16.19 -13.47 5.75
C THR A 33 -15.62 -12.86 4.47
N HIS A 34 -15.83 -11.55 4.26
CA HIS A 34 -15.42 -10.80 3.08
C HIS A 34 -14.36 -9.73 3.38
N GLU A 35 -14.04 -9.52 4.66
CA GLU A 35 -13.10 -8.48 5.11
C GLU A 35 -11.70 -9.08 5.31
N PRO A 36 -10.71 -8.71 4.49
CA PRO A 36 -9.34 -9.16 4.69
C PRO A 36 -8.74 -8.58 5.98
N ILE A 37 -8.01 -9.41 6.72
CA ILE A 37 -7.26 -9.07 7.93
C ILE A 37 -5.80 -9.48 7.76
N GLU A 38 -5.53 -10.76 7.55
CA GLU A 38 -4.17 -11.33 7.51
C GLU A 38 -3.59 -11.46 6.09
N GLN A 39 -4.37 -11.17 5.05
CA GLN A 39 -4.03 -11.46 3.65
C GLN A 39 -2.80 -10.67 3.20
N LEU A 40 -2.64 -9.41 3.61
CA LEU A 40 -1.43 -8.63 3.33
C LEU A 40 -0.17 -9.28 3.91
N ALA A 41 -0.20 -9.68 5.19
CA ALA A 41 0.93 -10.37 5.81
C ALA A 41 1.20 -11.74 5.15
N ALA A 42 0.14 -12.45 4.75
CA ALA A 42 0.24 -13.73 4.07
C ALA A 42 0.90 -13.65 2.69
N PHE A 43 0.68 -12.57 1.93
CA PHE A 43 1.34 -12.37 0.62
C PHE A 43 2.71 -11.71 0.75
N ARG A 44 2.90 -10.75 1.68
CA ARG A 44 4.21 -10.14 1.95
C ARG A 44 5.25 -11.14 2.46
N SER A 45 4.81 -12.22 3.10
CA SER A 45 5.69 -13.31 3.56
C SER A 45 6.00 -14.35 2.47
N LEU A 46 5.42 -14.23 1.28
CA LEU A 46 5.61 -15.20 0.19
C LEU A 46 6.86 -14.83 -0.63
N PRO A 47 7.92 -15.66 -0.66
CA PRO A 47 9.13 -15.34 -1.40
C PRO A 47 8.86 -15.19 -2.90
N GLY A 48 9.45 -14.16 -3.51
CA GLY A 48 9.31 -13.89 -4.95
C GLY A 48 7.94 -13.35 -5.37
N PHE A 49 7.15 -12.81 -4.43
CA PHE A 49 5.85 -12.19 -4.72
C PHE A 49 5.85 -10.74 -4.27
N THR A 50 5.70 -9.83 -5.23
CA THR A 50 5.63 -8.39 -4.95
C THR A 50 4.19 -8.00 -4.62
N VAL A 51 4.00 -7.15 -3.61
CA VAL A 51 2.67 -6.67 -3.19
C VAL A 51 2.68 -5.15 -3.17
N PHE A 52 1.71 -4.53 -3.84
CA PHE A 52 1.38 -3.12 -3.72
C PHE A 52 -0.01 -2.95 -3.15
N ARG A 53 -0.15 -2.05 -2.18
CA ARG A 53 -1.40 -1.52 -1.64
C ARG A 53 -1.38 0.01 -1.78
N PRO A 54 -1.65 0.53 -2.99
CA PRO A 54 -1.52 1.95 -3.30
C PRO A 54 -2.57 2.82 -2.58
N CYS A 55 -2.18 4.03 -2.19
CA CYS A 55 -3.05 4.96 -1.45
C CYS A 55 -3.94 5.85 -2.32
N ASP A 56 -3.63 6.01 -3.60
CA ASP A 56 -4.39 6.84 -4.53
C ASP A 56 -4.13 6.47 -6.00
N ARG A 57 -4.57 7.33 -6.93
CA ARG A 57 -4.44 7.07 -8.38
C ARG A 57 -2.98 7.04 -8.85
N THR A 58 -2.10 7.85 -8.25
CA THR A 58 -0.71 8.01 -8.66
C THR A 58 0.09 6.77 -8.26
N GLU A 59 -0.07 6.32 -7.01
CA GLU A 59 0.54 5.07 -6.56
C GLU A 59 -0.04 3.87 -7.30
N THR A 60 -1.35 3.88 -7.61
CA THR A 60 -1.98 2.80 -8.39
C THR A 60 -1.38 2.72 -9.80
N ALA A 61 -1.15 3.87 -10.45
CA ALA A 61 -0.48 3.91 -11.75
C ALA A 61 0.97 3.41 -11.68
N ALA A 62 1.72 3.78 -10.63
CA ALA A 62 3.08 3.27 -10.41
C ALA A 62 3.10 1.75 -10.16
N ALA A 63 2.17 1.23 -9.36
CA ALA A 63 2.04 -0.20 -9.10
C ALA A 63 1.70 -0.99 -10.37
N TRP A 64 0.82 -0.46 -11.23
CA TRP A 64 0.55 -1.04 -12.54
C TRP A 64 1.74 -0.98 -13.48
N MET A 65 2.48 0.14 -13.49
CA MET A 65 3.71 0.27 -14.26
C MET A 65 4.70 -0.83 -13.88
N TYR A 66 4.94 -1.02 -12.57
CA TYR A 66 5.77 -2.11 -12.07
C TYR A 66 5.23 -3.48 -12.50
N ALA A 67 3.93 -3.72 -12.35
CA ALA A 67 3.33 -5.02 -12.66
C ALA A 67 3.48 -5.42 -14.13
N VAL A 68 3.46 -4.44 -15.05
CA VAL A 68 3.66 -4.64 -16.49
C VAL A 68 5.13 -4.81 -16.86
N GLU A 69 6.03 -4.08 -16.20
CA GLU A 69 7.49 -4.14 -16.46
C GLU A 69 8.18 -5.32 -15.78
N ASN A 70 7.58 -5.88 -14.73
CA ASN A 70 8.15 -6.99 -13.98
C ASN A 70 8.05 -8.31 -14.76
N GLU A 71 9.18 -8.81 -15.26
CA GLU A 71 9.27 -10.08 -15.98
C GLU A 71 9.59 -11.28 -15.06
N CYS A 72 9.93 -11.04 -13.79
CA CYS A 72 10.60 -12.02 -12.93
C CYS A 72 9.78 -12.43 -11.68
N GLY A 73 8.45 -12.40 -11.76
CA GLY A 73 7.58 -12.92 -10.70
C GLY A 73 6.21 -12.24 -10.63
N PRO A 74 5.31 -12.76 -9.80
CA PRO A 74 3.97 -12.20 -9.66
C PRO A 74 3.95 -10.88 -8.88
N THR A 75 2.99 -10.04 -9.26
CA THR A 75 2.67 -8.79 -8.58
C THR A 75 1.21 -8.83 -8.11
N GLY A 76 0.96 -8.57 -6.83
CA GLY A 76 -0.38 -8.37 -6.27
C GLY A 76 -0.71 -6.90 -6.10
N LEU A 77 -1.80 -6.45 -6.71
CA LEU A 77 -2.36 -5.11 -6.56
C LEU A 77 -3.57 -5.21 -5.62
N VAL A 78 -3.45 -4.62 -4.43
CA VAL A 78 -4.44 -4.66 -3.35
C VAL A 78 -5.19 -3.33 -3.30
N LEU A 79 -6.47 -3.33 -3.64
CA LEU A 79 -7.24 -2.14 -4.01
C LEU A 79 -8.49 -1.99 -3.14
N THR A 80 -8.84 -0.75 -2.82
CA THR A 80 -9.99 -0.43 -1.97
C THR A 80 -11.33 -0.63 -2.68
N ARG A 81 -12.41 -0.74 -1.89
CA ARG A 81 -13.80 -0.61 -2.37
C ARG A 81 -14.22 0.87 -2.40
N GLN A 82 -13.86 1.58 -1.34
CA GLN A 82 -14.23 2.96 -1.06
C GLN A 82 -13.36 3.97 -1.82
N ASN A 83 -13.90 5.18 -1.99
CA ASN A 83 -13.18 6.31 -2.56
C ASN A 83 -12.06 6.77 -1.62
N LEU A 84 -10.92 7.13 -2.20
CA LEU A 84 -9.79 7.75 -1.51
C LEU A 84 -9.48 9.12 -2.11
N PRO A 85 -8.98 10.08 -1.29
CA PRO A 85 -8.51 11.35 -1.81
C PRO A 85 -7.22 11.17 -2.61
N GLN A 86 -6.96 12.11 -3.52
CA GLN A 86 -5.65 12.21 -4.15
C GLN A 86 -4.66 12.86 -3.18
N MET A 87 -3.51 12.24 -2.94
CA MET A 87 -2.49 12.77 -2.05
C MET A 87 -1.52 13.66 -2.81
N GLU A 88 -1.23 14.85 -2.28
CA GLU A 88 -0.34 15.84 -2.92
C GLU A 88 1.10 15.31 -3.06
N GLY A 89 1.62 14.62 -2.05
CA GLY A 89 2.97 14.05 -2.07
C GLY A 89 3.10 12.70 -2.79
N SER A 90 2.00 12.14 -3.31
CA SER A 90 2.07 10.87 -4.03
C SER A 90 2.89 11.00 -5.31
N SER A 91 3.71 9.99 -5.62
CA SER A 91 4.57 10.05 -6.79
C SER A 91 5.05 8.68 -7.24
N LYS A 92 5.83 8.65 -8.32
CA LYS A 92 6.51 7.44 -8.81
C LYS A 92 7.51 6.87 -7.79
N ASP A 93 7.85 7.61 -6.73
CA ASP A 93 8.66 7.09 -5.62
C ASP A 93 7.99 5.92 -4.87
N ALA A 94 6.70 5.66 -5.10
CA ALA A 94 6.04 4.41 -4.71
C ALA A 94 6.83 3.16 -5.14
N LEU A 95 7.57 3.22 -6.26
CA LEU A 95 8.43 2.12 -6.74
C LEU A 95 9.62 1.82 -5.82
N LYS A 96 9.94 2.70 -4.85
CA LYS A 96 10.96 2.45 -3.82
C LYS A 96 10.45 1.51 -2.73
N GLY A 97 9.17 1.13 -2.73
CA GLY A 97 8.51 0.30 -1.70
C GLY A 97 8.17 1.05 -0.41
N GLY A 98 8.89 2.14 -0.09
CA GLY A 98 8.54 3.08 0.95
C GLY A 98 9.20 4.43 0.70
N TYR A 99 8.45 5.52 0.81
CA TYR A 99 8.94 6.87 0.56
C TYR A 99 8.23 7.91 1.42
N VAL A 100 8.90 9.04 1.64
CA VAL A 100 8.33 10.16 2.39
C VAL A 100 7.28 10.85 1.54
N ILE A 101 6.01 10.76 1.97
CA ILE A 101 4.89 11.42 1.29
C ILE A 101 4.60 12.79 1.90
N ALA A 102 4.93 13.01 3.18
CA ALA A 102 4.83 14.31 3.82
C ALA A 102 5.93 14.47 4.90
N ASP A 103 6.94 15.29 4.61
CA ASP A 103 8.13 15.40 5.46
C ASP A 103 7.95 16.36 6.65
N SER A 104 8.69 16.10 7.73
CA SER A 104 8.86 16.97 8.88
C SER A 104 9.58 18.27 8.49
N GLN A 105 9.29 19.37 9.19
CA GLN A 105 10.01 20.64 9.08
C GLN A 105 11.33 20.62 9.89
N LYS A 106 11.43 19.77 10.90
CA LYS A 106 12.68 19.48 11.63
C LYS A 106 13.61 18.58 10.81
N GLU A 107 14.91 18.76 10.99
CA GLU A 107 15.95 17.87 10.44
C GLU A 107 15.79 16.43 10.95
N VAL A 108 15.50 16.27 12.24
CA VAL A 108 15.14 15.00 12.86
C VAL A 108 13.67 15.08 13.30
N PRO A 109 12.75 14.27 12.72
CA PRO A 109 11.35 14.27 13.12
C PRO A 109 11.18 13.71 14.53
N ASP A 110 10.15 14.15 15.26
CA ASP A 110 9.85 13.62 16.59
C ASP A 110 9.36 12.16 16.50
N ALA A 111 8.67 11.81 15.40
CA ALA A 111 8.23 10.46 15.08
C ALA A 111 8.06 10.24 13.57
N ILE A 112 7.99 8.97 13.17
CA ILE A 112 7.67 8.56 11.80
C ILE A 112 6.36 7.76 11.83
N ILE A 113 5.38 8.20 11.06
CA ILE A 113 4.13 7.46 10.82
C ILE A 113 4.27 6.75 9.48
N ILE A 114 4.10 5.43 9.48
CA ILE A 114 4.13 4.61 8.27
C ILE A 114 2.72 4.09 8.03
N ALA A 115 2.22 4.26 6.81
CA ALA A 115 0.90 3.79 6.40
C ALA A 115 0.92 3.25 4.96
N SER A 116 -0.12 2.51 4.60
CA SER A 116 -0.34 2.00 3.23
C SER A 116 -1.80 2.14 2.85
N GLY A 117 -2.11 2.13 1.55
CA GLY A 117 -3.49 2.14 1.06
C GLY A 117 -4.35 3.27 1.61
N SER A 118 -5.58 2.93 1.98
CA SER A 118 -6.58 3.86 2.51
C SER A 118 -6.13 4.63 3.75
N GLU A 119 -5.21 4.07 4.55
CA GLU A 119 -4.79 4.66 5.83
C GLU A 119 -3.73 5.76 5.66
N VAL A 120 -3.16 5.97 4.47
CA VAL A 120 -2.18 7.04 4.23
C VAL A 120 -2.82 8.42 4.41
N SER A 121 -4.05 8.60 3.94
CA SER A 121 -4.79 9.86 4.14
C SER A 121 -5.00 10.16 5.62
N LEU A 122 -5.28 9.14 6.43
CA LEU A 122 -5.40 9.25 7.88
C LEU A 122 -4.07 9.63 8.52
N ALA A 123 -2.96 9.03 8.08
CA ALA A 123 -1.61 9.36 8.57
C ALA A 123 -1.21 10.81 8.27
N VAL A 124 -1.54 11.32 7.07
CA VAL A 124 -1.31 12.73 6.71
C VAL A 124 -2.19 13.66 7.55
N ASN A 125 -3.46 13.33 7.77
CA ASN A 125 -4.32 14.13 8.64
C ASN A 125 -3.82 14.13 10.09
N ALA A 126 -3.31 13.00 10.59
CA ALA A 126 -2.74 12.89 11.93
C ALA A 126 -1.48 13.76 12.10
N LYS A 127 -0.64 13.88 11.07
CA LYS A 127 0.50 14.82 11.06
C LYS A 127 0.04 16.26 11.30
N GLU A 128 -1.01 16.69 10.60
CA GLU A 128 -1.54 18.06 10.76
C GLU A 128 -2.13 18.31 12.15
N GLU A 129 -2.74 17.29 12.77
CA GLU A 129 -3.24 17.40 14.14
C GLU A 129 -2.09 17.47 15.16
N LEU A 130 -1.12 16.54 15.08
CA LEU A 130 0.04 16.49 15.97
C LEU A 130 0.88 17.77 15.92
N LYS A 131 0.95 18.41 14.76
CA LYS A 131 1.63 19.69 14.59
C LYS A 131 1.05 20.81 15.46
N LYS A 132 -0.26 20.78 15.74
CA LYS A 132 -0.92 21.76 16.63
C LYS A 132 -0.44 21.64 18.08
N ASP A 133 -0.02 20.44 18.47
CA ASP A 133 0.55 20.13 19.78
C ASP A 133 2.09 20.28 19.80
N GLY A 134 2.69 20.79 18.73
CA GLY A 134 4.14 21.00 18.62
C GLY A 134 4.94 19.73 18.30
N ILE A 135 4.26 18.64 17.90
CA ILE A 135 4.88 17.37 17.51
C ILE A 135 4.98 17.34 15.98
N ASP A 136 6.20 17.38 15.45
CA ASP A 136 6.49 17.39 14.02
C ASP A 136 6.92 16.00 13.55
N VAL A 137 6.01 15.32 12.84
CA VAL A 137 6.19 13.94 12.39
C VAL A 137 6.44 13.87 10.90
N ARG A 138 7.17 12.85 10.46
CA ARG A 138 7.32 12.46 9.05
C ARG A 138 6.30 11.38 8.71
N VAL A 139 5.64 11.50 7.56
CA VAL A 139 4.75 10.45 7.06
C VAL A 139 5.41 9.73 5.88
N VAL A 140 5.46 8.41 5.98
CA VAL A 140 5.96 7.50 4.95
C VAL A 140 4.79 6.72 4.37
N SER A 141 4.62 6.80 3.05
CA SER A 141 3.78 5.85 2.32
C SER A 141 4.60 4.60 2.04
N MET A 142 4.06 3.44 2.40
CA MET A 142 4.65 2.13 2.15
C MET A 142 3.65 1.28 1.35
N PRO A 143 3.49 1.58 0.05
CA PRO A 143 2.52 0.92 -0.82
C PRO A 143 2.81 -0.58 -0.90
#